data_AF-A0A7X6A8N6-F1
#
_entry.id   AF-A0A7X6A8N6-F1
#
_cell.length_a   1.000
_cell.length_b   1.000
_cell.length_c   1.000
_cell.angle_alpha   90.00
_cell.angle_beta   90.00
_cell.angle_gamma   90.00
#
_symmetry.space_group_name_H-M   'P 1'
#
loop_
_entity.id
_entity.type
_entity.pdbx_description
1 polymer ?
#
loop_
_entity_poly.entity_id
_entity_poly.type
_entity_poly.pdbx_seq_one_letter_code
_entity_poly.pdbx_strand_id
1 'polypeptide(L)'
;VQGAASGTAGETAPPLEPGSAIGLKLVRGDVELVASGTVTWIDGDGVLAFGHPLFGLGAVDLPLTAARVETLLPSLQSSTKLAVPLNEIGALRQDRTAAVYGRLGAEPQMIPIRVQFDRADESETFSFDVADDPLLAPV
;
A
#
# COMPACT_ATOMS: atom_id res chain seq x y z
N VAL A 1 4.82 -13.26 0.56
CA VAL A 1 3.42 -13.52 0.12
C VAL A 1 2.61 -12.26 0.33
N GLN A 2 2.12 -11.66 -0.76
CA GLN A 2 1.32 -10.44 -0.71
C GLN A 2 -0.03 -10.76 -1.33
N GLY A 3 -1.11 -10.53 -0.59
CA GLY A 3 -2.47 -10.76 -1.05
C GLY A 3 -3.33 -9.59 -0.60
N ALA A 4 -3.74 -8.74 -1.54
CA ALA A 4 -4.55 -7.57 -1.25
C ALA A 4 -5.80 -7.53 -2.13
N ALA A 5 -6.88 -7.02 -1.57
CA ALA A 5 -8.09 -6.62 -2.29
C ALA A 5 -8.32 -5.11 -2.10
N SER A 6 -9.07 -4.47 -2.99
CA SER A 6 -9.42 -3.04 -2.86
C SER A 6 -10.32 -2.79 -1.64
N GLY A 7 -10.09 -1.70 -0.92
CA GLY A 7 -10.83 -1.36 0.30
C GLY A 7 -11.74 -0.15 0.11
N THR A 8 -12.83 -0.04 0.88
CA THR A 8 -13.66 1.17 0.92
C THR A 8 -13.06 2.17 1.92
N ALA A 9 -12.84 3.41 1.47
CA ALA A 9 -12.33 4.48 2.31
C ALA A 9 -13.29 4.77 3.49
N GLY A 10 -12.75 4.87 4.72
CA GLY A 10 -13.47 5.42 5.87
C GLY A 10 -13.47 4.58 7.15
N GLU A 11 -13.03 3.32 7.12
CA GLU A 11 -12.91 2.51 8.34
C GLU A 11 -11.57 2.82 9.03
N THR A 12 -11.63 3.28 10.29
CA THR A 12 -10.44 3.60 11.08
C THR A 12 -9.89 2.32 11.72
N ALA A 13 -8.63 2.02 11.44
CA ALA A 13 -7.99 0.84 12.01
C ALA A 13 -7.74 0.96 13.52
N PRO A 14 -7.72 -0.17 14.26
CA PRO A 14 -7.20 -0.20 15.62
C PRO A 14 -5.73 0.27 15.67
N PRO A 15 -5.23 0.68 16.85
CA PRO A 15 -3.83 1.08 17.01
C PRO A 15 -2.89 0.01 16.45
N LEU A 16 -1.88 0.44 15.70
CA LEU A 16 -0.90 -0.48 15.15
C LEU A 16 -0.03 -1.06 16.28
N GLU A 17 0.25 -2.35 16.16
CA GLU A 17 1.17 -3.11 16.98
C GLU A 17 1.97 -4.11 16.13
N PRO A 18 3.10 -4.64 16.61
CA PRO A 18 3.79 -5.72 15.92
C PRO A 18 2.84 -6.88 15.58
N GLY A 19 2.81 -7.27 14.29
CA GLY A 19 1.88 -8.28 13.77
C GLY A 19 0.59 -7.73 13.15
N SER A 20 0.24 -6.45 13.36
CA SER A 20 -0.88 -5.80 12.68
C SER A 20 -0.71 -5.85 11.16
N ALA A 21 -1.82 -6.00 10.44
CA ALA A 21 -1.82 -5.94 8.99
C ALA A 21 -1.72 -4.48 8.51
N ILE A 22 -0.90 -4.27 7.49
CA ILE A 22 -0.72 -2.97 6.83
C ILE A 22 -0.73 -3.13 5.31
N GLY A 23 -0.96 -2.03 4.61
CA GLY A 23 -0.89 -1.94 3.15
C GLY A 23 0.07 -0.85 2.69
N LEU A 24 0.62 -1.05 1.49
CA LEU A 24 1.39 -0.07 0.74
C LEU A 24 0.73 0.11 -0.62
N LYS A 25 0.17 1.30 -0.89
CA LYS A 25 -0.49 1.54 -2.17
C LYS A 25 0.55 1.87 -3.23
N LEU A 26 0.56 1.08 -4.31
CA LEU A 26 1.32 1.35 -5.53
C LEU A 26 0.52 2.22 -6.49
N VAL A 27 -0.80 2.05 -6.47
CA VAL A 27 -1.77 2.88 -7.19
C VAL A 27 -2.93 3.19 -6.23
N ARG A 28 -3.41 4.44 -6.20
CA ARG A 28 -4.57 4.87 -5.40
C ARG A 28 -5.53 5.73 -6.21
N GLY A 29 -6.81 5.73 -5.88
CA GLY A 29 -7.85 6.52 -6.56
C GLY A 29 -8.93 5.60 -7.14
N ASP A 30 -9.38 5.88 -8.36
CA ASP A 30 -10.39 5.05 -9.05
C ASP A 30 -9.90 3.63 -9.34
N VAL A 31 -8.57 3.43 -9.31
CA VAL A 31 -7.91 2.12 -9.36
C VAL A 31 -7.01 2.00 -8.14
N GLU A 32 -7.05 0.84 -7.48
CA GLU A 32 -6.17 0.55 -6.35
C GLU A 32 -5.32 -0.70 -6.62
N LEU A 33 -4.00 -0.55 -6.41
CA LEU A 33 -3.07 -1.68 -6.36
C LEU A 33 -2.29 -1.57 -5.06
N VAL A 34 -2.40 -2.58 -4.21
CA VAL A 34 -1.86 -2.53 -2.85
C VAL A 34 -1.04 -3.77 -2.57
N ALA A 35 0.14 -3.58 -1.98
CA ALA A 35 0.90 -4.65 -1.37
C ALA A 35 0.54 -4.75 0.11
N SER A 36 0.20 -5.94 0.60
CA SER A 36 -0.13 -6.16 2.01
C SER A 36 1.01 -6.86 2.74
N GLY A 37 1.15 -6.56 4.04
CA GLY A 37 2.09 -7.24 4.92
C GLY A 37 1.79 -6.97 6.38
N THR A 38 2.80 -7.16 7.24
CA THR A 38 2.65 -7.00 8.69
C THR A 38 3.67 -6.04 9.27
N VAL A 39 3.26 -5.30 10.31
CA VAL A 39 4.18 -4.53 11.13
C VAL A 39 5.17 -5.48 11.81
N THR A 40 6.46 -5.16 11.71
CA THR A 40 7.54 -5.85 12.41
C THR A 40 7.85 -5.15 13.73
N TRP A 41 7.95 -3.83 13.71
CA TRP A 41 8.31 -3.01 14.87
C TRP A 41 7.80 -1.57 14.72
N ILE A 42 7.51 -0.93 15.85
CA ILE A 42 7.10 0.48 15.92
C ILE A 42 8.02 1.20 16.90
N ASP A 43 8.57 2.34 16.47
CA ASP A 43 9.41 3.21 17.28
C ASP A 43 8.97 4.67 17.10
N GLY A 44 8.21 5.19 18.06
CA GLY A 44 7.61 6.52 17.97
C GLY A 44 6.67 6.62 16.76
N ASP A 45 7.01 7.49 15.81
CA ASP A 45 6.31 7.63 14.53
C ASP A 45 6.91 6.75 13.40
N GLY A 46 8.00 6.03 13.67
CA GLY A 46 8.63 5.09 12.74
C GLY A 46 7.98 3.71 12.78
N VAL A 47 7.81 3.10 11.60
CA VAL A 47 7.27 1.75 11.45
C VAL A 47 8.18 0.93 10.55
N LEU A 48 8.62 -0.22 11.04
CA LEU A 48 9.24 -1.27 10.24
C LEU A 48 8.20 -2.33 9.93
N ALA A 49 8.19 -2.82 8.70
CA ALA A 49 7.22 -3.81 8.26
C ALA A 49 7.79 -4.80 7.26
N PHE A 50 6.96 -5.79 6.95
CA PHE A 50 7.17 -6.91 6.01
C PHE A 50 8.22 -7.91 6.46
N GLY A 51 9.29 -7.49 7.14
CA GLY A 51 10.42 -8.35 7.48
C GLY A 51 11.13 -8.90 6.23
N HIS A 52 10.93 -8.24 5.09
CA HIS A 52 11.50 -8.53 3.79
C HIS A 52 11.34 -7.27 2.89
N PRO A 53 12.07 -7.13 1.78
CA PRO A 53 11.86 -6.03 0.85
C PRO A 53 10.50 -6.18 0.15
N LEU A 54 9.90 -5.09 -0.28
CA LEU A 54 8.76 -5.12 -1.20
C LEU A 54 9.27 -5.50 -2.60
N PHE A 55 10.07 -4.61 -3.22
CA PHE A 55 10.79 -4.85 -4.47
C PHE A 55 12.28 -4.46 -4.38
N GLY A 56 12.72 -3.94 -3.23
CA GLY A 56 14.07 -3.41 -3.03
C GLY A 56 14.27 -2.03 -3.66
N LEU A 57 13.24 -1.18 -3.64
CA LEU A 57 13.21 0.13 -4.33
C LEU A 57 14.22 1.15 -3.77
N GLY A 58 14.75 0.94 -2.56
CA GLY A 58 15.64 1.90 -1.92
C GLY A 58 14.85 3.04 -1.29
N ALA A 59 15.09 4.29 -1.70
CA ALA A 59 14.33 5.43 -1.22
C ALA A 59 13.09 5.61 -2.10
N VAL A 60 11.90 5.51 -1.51
CA VAL A 60 10.62 5.55 -2.22
C VAL A 60 9.58 6.20 -1.32
N ASP A 61 8.55 6.81 -1.91
CA ASP A 61 7.41 7.38 -1.19
C ASP A 61 6.12 6.69 -1.62
N LEU A 62 5.51 5.89 -0.74
CA LEU A 62 4.26 5.18 -1.00
C LEU A 62 3.27 5.39 0.13
N PRO A 63 1.96 5.54 -0.13
CA PRO A 63 0.97 5.57 0.93
C PRO A 63 1.02 4.31 1.80
N LEU A 64 1.21 4.53 3.10
CA LEU A 64 1.11 3.50 4.13
C LEU A 64 -0.32 3.51 4.67
N THR A 65 -0.98 2.36 4.60
CA THR A 65 -2.33 2.18 5.14
C THR A 65 -2.28 1.19 6.29
N ALA A 66 -3.22 1.34 7.22
CA ALA A 66 -3.61 0.17 7.99
C ALA A 66 -4.32 -0.84 7.06
N ALA A 67 -4.46 -2.09 7.50
CA ALA A 67 -5.21 -3.07 6.75
C ALA A 67 -6.02 -3.99 7.67
N ARG A 68 -7.14 -4.49 7.16
CA ARG A 68 -7.99 -5.48 7.82
C ARG A 68 -7.84 -6.81 7.11
N VAL A 69 -7.58 -7.87 7.86
CA VAL A 69 -7.54 -9.24 7.31
C VAL A 69 -8.97 -9.71 7.13
N GLU A 70 -9.37 -9.97 5.90
CA GLU A 70 -10.71 -10.49 5.60
C GLU A 70 -10.77 -12.00 5.77
N THR A 71 -9.75 -12.69 5.26
CA THR A 71 -9.71 -14.15 5.32
C THR A 71 -8.29 -14.66 5.16
N LEU A 72 -8.13 -15.95 5.35
CA LEU A 72 -6.91 -16.68 5.10
C LEU A 72 -7.08 -17.49 3.81
N LEU A 73 -6.03 -17.49 2.98
CA LEU A 73 -5.85 -18.49 1.93
C LEU A 73 -4.96 -19.58 2.50
N PRO A 74 -5.54 -20.68 3.02
CA PRO A 74 -4.75 -21.77 3.58
C PRO A 74 -4.03 -22.52 2.46
N SER A 75 -2.78 -22.86 2.70
CA SER A 75 -1.98 -23.73 1.84
C SER A 75 -0.87 -24.35 2.65
N LEU A 76 -0.61 -25.63 2.41
CA LEU A 76 0.48 -26.37 3.05
C LEU A 76 1.85 -25.90 2.56
N GLN A 77 1.92 -25.38 1.33
CA GLN A 77 3.16 -24.84 0.77
C GLN A 77 3.38 -23.39 1.20
N SER A 78 2.32 -22.57 1.22
CA SER A 78 2.42 -21.16 1.60
C SER A 78 1.06 -20.54 1.91
N SER A 79 0.73 -20.39 3.18
CA SER A 79 -0.49 -19.70 3.61
C SER A 79 -0.33 -18.17 3.50
N THR A 80 -1.41 -17.47 3.18
CA THR A 80 -1.41 -16.00 3.05
C THR A 80 -2.67 -15.40 3.67
N LYS A 81 -2.53 -14.20 4.24
CA LYS A 81 -3.67 -13.38 4.68
C LYS A 81 -4.16 -12.56 3.49
N LEU A 82 -5.44 -12.63 3.17
CA LEU A 82 -6.08 -11.66 2.28
C LEU A 82 -6.49 -10.46 3.11
N ALA A 83 -5.88 -9.32 2.84
CA ALA A 83 -6.15 -8.09 3.55
C ALA A 83 -6.66 -7.00 2.62
N VAL A 84 -7.53 -6.14 3.14
CA VAL A 84 -7.99 -4.92 2.47
C VAL A 84 -7.32 -3.71 3.11
N PRO A 85 -6.85 -2.72 2.33
CA PRO A 85 -6.35 -1.47 2.87
C PRO A 85 -7.49 -0.71 3.54
N LEU A 86 -7.18 -0.05 4.64
CA LEU A 86 -8.06 0.91 5.30
C LEU A 86 -7.57 2.32 4.99
N ASN A 87 -7.75 3.26 5.92
CA ASN A 87 -7.27 4.62 5.76
C ASN A 87 -5.74 4.69 5.63
N GLU A 88 -5.28 5.69 4.86
CA GLU A 88 -3.86 6.09 4.86
C GLU A 88 -3.51 6.65 6.24
N ILE A 89 -2.39 6.19 6.77
CA ILE A 89 -1.90 6.50 8.13
C ILE A 89 -0.47 7.04 8.12
N GLY A 90 0.14 7.16 6.94
CA GLY A 90 1.49 7.66 6.80
C GLY A 90 2.06 7.36 5.41
N ALA A 91 3.39 7.33 5.35
CA ALA A 91 4.09 7.04 4.11
C ALA A 91 5.28 6.11 4.35
N LEU A 92 5.48 5.18 3.42
CA LEU A 92 6.73 4.44 3.29
C LEU A 92 7.84 5.39 2.84
N ARG A 93 9.04 5.22 3.38
CA ARG A 93 10.21 6.04 3.06
C ARG A 93 11.38 5.23 2.54
N GLN A 94 11.47 3.95 2.91
CA GLN A 94 12.56 3.06 2.49
C GLN A 94 12.06 1.64 2.25
N ASP A 95 12.57 1.01 1.20
CA ASP A 95 12.40 -0.41 0.90
C ASP A 95 13.80 -1.05 0.79
N ARG A 96 14.18 -1.84 1.82
CA ARG A 96 15.53 -2.37 1.99
C ARG A 96 15.48 -3.89 2.19
N THR A 97 16.63 -4.55 2.06
CA THR A 97 16.75 -6.01 2.09
C THR A 97 16.18 -6.68 3.36
N ALA A 98 16.20 -6.00 4.50
CA ALA A 98 15.70 -6.56 5.75
C ALA A 98 14.21 -6.29 6.00
N ALA A 99 13.72 -5.14 5.55
CA ALA A 99 12.38 -4.64 5.84
C ALA A 99 12.11 -3.38 5.02
N VAL A 100 10.84 -2.99 5.00
CA VAL A 100 10.42 -1.66 4.59
C VAL A 100 10.28 -0.77 5.83
N TYR A 101 10.63 0.51 5.71
CA TYR A 101 10.49 1.52 6.76
C TYR A 101 9.58 2.64 6.29
N GLY A 102 8.63 3.02 7.14
CA GLY A 102 7.72 4.14 6.93
C GLY A 102 7.61 5.03 8.16
N ARG A 103 6.89 6.13 7.99
CA ARG A 103 6.62 7.12 9.02
C ARG A 103 5.13 7.41 9.08
N LEU A 104 4.55 7.26 10.27
CA LEU A 104 3.15 7.57 10.56
C LEU A 104 2.91 9.08 10.45
N GLY A 105 1.74 9.44 9.92
CA GLY A 105 1.32 10.83 9.68
C GLY A 105 2.07 11.55 8.54
N ALA A 106 3.04 10.90 7.91
CA ALA A 106 3.75 11.49 6.78
C ALA A 106 2.91 11.40 5.49
N GLU A 107 2.94 12.43 4.66
CA GLU A 107 2.25 12.45 3.38
C GLU A 107 3.15 11.91 2.26
N PRO A 108 2.66 10.96 1.44
CA PRO A 108 3.41 10.42 0.31
C PRO A 108 3.31 11.31 -0.93
N GLN A 109 4.38 11.38 -1.71
CA GLN A 109 4.37 11.95 -3.06
C GLN A 109 4.09 10.86 -4.10
N MET A 110 3.16 11.13 -5.02
CA MET A 110 2.80 10.21 -6.09
C MET A 110 2.58 10.99 -7.39
N ILE A 111 2.65 10.29 -8.53
CA ILE A 111 2.43 10.88 -9.85
C ILE A 111 0.92 10.83 -10.16
N PRO A 112 0.25 11.98 -10.31
CA PRO A 112 -1.19 11.99 -10.58
C PRO A 112 -1.46 11.71 -12.06
N ILE A 113 -2.28 10.70 -12.34
CA ILE A 113 -2.70 10.29 -13.68
C ILE A 113 -4.20 10.58 -13.85
N ARG A 114 -4.54 11.23 -14.98
CA ARG A 114 -5.92 11.49 -15.37
C ARG A 114 -6.12 10.98 -16.79
N VAL A 115 -7.02 10.01 -16.93
CA VAL A 115 -7.35 9.40 -18.23
C VAL A 115 -8.78 9.76 -18.57
N GLN A 116 -8.98 10.45 -19.68
CA GLN A 116 -10.30 10.73 -20.23
C GLN A 116 -10.59 9.77 -21.38
N PHE A 117 -11.71 9.06 -21.27
CA PHE A 117 -12.26 8.20 -22.32
C PHE A 117 -13.43 8.91 -22.97
N ASP A 118 -13.26 9.29 -24.23
CA ASP A 118 -14.34 9.88 -25.02
C ASP A 118 -15.01 8.80 -25.87
N ARG A 119 -16.32 8.62 -25.67
CA ARG A 119 -17.24 7.86 -26.53
C ARG A 119 -18.17 8.86 -27.23
N ALA A 120 -18.84 8.42 -28.30
CA ALA A 120 -19.60 9.29 -29.19
C ALA A 120 -20.56 10.28 -28.48
N ASP A 121 -21.20 9.85 -27.38
CA ASP A 121 -22.16 10.66 -26.61
C ASP A 121 -21.78 10.80 -25.12
N GLU A 122 -20.66 10.24 -24.68
CA GLU A 122 -20.28 10.19 -23.26
C GLU A 122 -18.77 10.30 -23.07
N SER A 123 -18.33 11.13 -22.12
CA SER A 123 -16.94 11.19 -21.66
C SER A 123 -16.85 10.72 -20.22
N GLU A 124 -15.91 9.82 -19.94
CA GLU A 124 -15.65 9.26 -18.62
C GLU A 124 -14.20 9.57 -18.22
N THR A 125 -13.97 10.08 -17.01
CA THR A 125 -12.61 10.38 -16.53
C THR A 125 -12.26 9.48 -15.36
N PHE A 126 -11.11 8.80 -15.46
CA PHE A 126 -10.49 8.07 -14.37
C PHE A 126 -9.34 8.87 -13.80
N SER A 127 -9.32 9.02 -12.48
CA SER A 127 -8.30 9.73 -11.72
C SER A 127 -7.66 8.80 -10.71
N PHE A 128 -6.36 8.56 -10.87
CA PHE A 128 -5.58 7.75 -9.94
C PHE A 128 -4.13 8.24 -9.87
N ASP A 129 -3.49 8.05 -8.73
CA ASP A 129 -2.07 8.34 -8.54
C ASP A 129 -1.27 7.04 -8.62
N VAL A 130 -0.09 7.08 -9.22
CA VAL A 130 0.85 5.95 -9.30
C VAL A 130 2.15 6.24 -8.55
N ALA A 131 2.79 5.18 -8.07
CA ALA A 131 4.09 5.26 -7.39
C ALA A 131 5.12 6.02 -8.24
N ASP A 132 5.81 6.98 -7.62
CA ASP A 132 6.94 7.69 -8.22
C ASP A 132 8.23 6.90 -8.01
N ASP A 133 8.41 5.85 -8.81
CA ASP A 133 9.63 5.05 -8.84
C ASP A 133 9.91 4.57 -10.28
N PRO A 134 11.15 4.73 -10.81
CA PRO A 134 11.47 4.35 -12.18
C PRO A 134 11.21 2.88 -12.54
N LEU A 135 11.24 1.98 -11.56
CA LEU A 135 10.95 0.56 -11.77
C LEU A 135 9.44 0.31 -11.94
N LEU A 136 8.61 1.09 -11.24
CA LEU A 136 7.16 0.89 -11.17
C LEU A 136 6.39 1.72 -12.20
N ALA A 137 6.84 2.95 -12.42
CA ALA A 137 6.28 3.89 -13.38
C ALA A 137 7.42 4.46 -14.23
N PRO A 138 7.79 3.79 -15.33
CA PRO A 138 8.80 4.29 -16.26
C PRO A 138 8.19 5.42 -17.10
N VAL A 139 8.15 6.62 -16.52
CA VAL A 139 7.69 7.86 -17.17
C VAL A 139 8.84 8.85 -17.36
#